data_AF-A0A2M8PD93-F1
#
_entry.id   AF-A0A2M8PD93-F1
#
_cell.length_a   1.000
_cell.length_b   1.000
_cell.length_c   1.000
_cell.angle_alpha   90.00
_cell.angle_beta   90.00
_cell.angle_gamma   90.00
#
_symmetry.space_group_name_H-M   'P 1'
#
loop_
_entity.id
_entity.type
_entity.pdbx_description
1 polymer ?
#
loop_
_entity_poly.entity_id
_entity_poly.type
_entity_poly.pdbx_seq_one_letter_code
_entity_poly.pdbx_strand_id
1 'polypeptide(L)'
;MPRKKLIEVALPLDAINDASAHEKNVHLGHINNLHVWWARRPLAAARAVLFASLVDDPDNPEAPPDFVEACRRLPLGENAAREDTPRMRLFDFIARLVEWEATTDERIIAQARELIQLSTDGAPPPVLDPFAGGGAIPLEARRLGLEAHATDLNPVAVLINKAQLEIPALFANMPPVNPVDREQVGAQDGW
;
A
#
# COMPACT_ATOMS: atom_id res chain seq x y z
N MET A 1 1.18 1.65 -29.36
CA MET A 1 2.05 0.66 -28.64
C MET A 1 1.23 0.07 -27.50
N PRO A 2 1.58 -1.05 -26.82
CA PRO A 2 0.83 -1.44 -25.64
C PRO A 2 0.95 -0.38 -24.53
N ARG A 3 -0.09 -0.26 -23.67
CA ARG A 3 -0.04 0.53 -22.43
C ARG A 3 1.13 0.01 -21.59
N LYS A 4 2.06 0.88 -21.23
CA LYS A 4 3.18 0.52 -20.35
C LYS A 4 2.77 0.76 -18.92
N LYS A 5 3.05 -0.20 -18.04
CA LYS A 5 2.90 -0.01 -16.60
C LYS A 5 4.06 0.83 -16.07
N LEU A 6 3.81 1.59 -15.01
CA LEU A 6 4.81 2.49 -14.44
C LEU A 6 6.07 1.73 -14.03
N ILE A 7 5.89 0.52 -13.48
CA ILE A 7 6.99 -0.37 -13.07
C ILE A 7 7.94 -0.74 -14.22
N GLU A 8 7.49 -0.69 -15.47
CA GLU A 8 8.29 -1.01 -16.65
C GLU A 8 9.13 0.18 -17.14
N VAL A 9 8.90 1.38 -16.60
CA VAL A 9 9.48 2.63 -17.07
C VAL A 9 10.42 3.23 -16.04
N ALA A 10 9.91 3.62 -14.87
CA ALA A 10 10.70 4.25 -13.82
C ALA A 10 9.92 4.32 -12.50
N LEU A 11 10.67 4.41 -11.39
CA LEU A 11 10.16 4.55 -10.03
C LEU A 11 11.02 5.56 -9.26
N PRO A 12 10.46 6.27 -8.26
CA PRO A 12 11.25 7.11 -7.35
C PRO A 12 11.99 6.23 -6.34
N LEU A 13 13.05 5.55 -6.80
CA LEU A 13 13.78 4.54 -6.03
C LEU A 13 14.39 5.12 -4.75
N ASP A 14 14.89 6.35 -4.78
CA ASP A 14 15.48 7.00 -3.60
C ASP A 14 14.43 7.13 -2.48
N ALA A 15 13.25 7.67 -2.79
CA ALA A 15 12.15 7.77 -1.82
C ALA A 15 11.68 6.41 -1.29
N ILE A 16 11.59 5.40 -2.17
CA ILE A 16 11.22 4.02 -1.76
C ILE A 16 12.28 3.43 -0.83
N ASN A 17 13.56 3.63 -1.13
CA ASN A 17 14.68 3.14 -0.34
C ASN A 17 14.73 3.82 1.03
N ASP A 18 14.55 5.14 1.07
CA ASP A 18 14.54 5.92 2.30
C ASP A 18 13.38 5.52 3.20
N ALA A 19 12.17 5.37 2.65
CA ALA A 19 11.01 4.87 3.39
C ALA A 19 11.22 3.43 3.90
N SER A 20 11.81 2.56 3.08
CA SER A 20 12.15 1.17 3.45
C SER A 20 13.22 1.08 4.54
N ALA A 21 14.12 2.06 4.61
CA ALA A 21 15.10 2.18 5.68
C ALA A 21 14.44 2.72 6.96
N HIS A 22 13.57 3.72 6.81
CA HIS A 22 12.87 4.37 7.92
C HIS A 22 11.94 3.39 8.68
N GLU A 23 11.16 2.57 7.96
CA GLU A 23 10.20 1.64 8.58
C GLU A 23 10.84 0.65 9.56
N LYS A 24 12.14 0.36 9.43
CA LYS A 24 12.88 -0.51 10.38
C LYS A 24 12.94 0.07 11.79
N ASN A 25 12.77 1.39 11.92
CA ASN A 25 12.80 2.11 13.20
C ASN A 25 11.39 2.44 13.71
N VAL A 26 10.34 1.94 13.05
CA VAL A 26 8.96 2.11 13.51
C VAL A 26 8.61 1.02 14.52
N HIS A 27 8.28 1.44 15.74
CA HIS A 27 8.05 0.55 16.87
C HIS A 27 6.58 0.42 17.29
N LEU A 28 5.66 1.20 16.72
CA LEU A 28 4.23 1.13 17.02
C LEU A 28 3.44 0.84 15.74
N GLY A 29 2.46 -0.06 15.82
CA GLY A 29 1.57 -0.41 14.70
C GLY A 29 2.23 -1.22 13.56
N HIS A 30 3.55 -1.35 13.54
CA HIS A 30 4.24 -2.17 12.55
C HIS A 30 3.97 -3.67 12.78
N ILE A 31 3.66 -4.40 11.71
CA ILE A 31 3.45 -5.86 11.73
C ILE A 31 4.58 -6.68 12.38
N ASN A 32 5.79 -6.14 12.44
CA ASN A 32 6.95 -6.81 13.07
C ASN A 32 6.76 -6.98 14.57
N ASN A 33 5.97 -6.09 15.19
CA ASN A 33 5.66 -6.16 16.61
C ASN A 33 4.66 -7.27 16.95
N LEU A 34 3.95 -7.79 15.94
CA LEU A 34 3.06 -8.94 16.12
C LEU A 34 3.85 -10.24 16.10
N HIS A 35 4.77 -10.39 15.13
CA HIS A 35 5.64 -11.57 15.02
C HIS A 35 6.87 -11.28 14.14
N VAL A 36 7.99 -11.93 14.44
CA VAL A 36 9.23 -11.84 13.64
C VAL A 36 9.24 -12.90 12.52
N TRP A 37 9.41 -12.47 11.27
CA TRP A 37 9.67 -13.36 10.14
C TRP A 37 11.11 -13.15 9.64
N TRP A 38 11.78 -14.19 9.15
CA TRP A 38 13.21 -14.13 8.76
C TRP A 38 13.46 -13.54 7.36
N ALA A 39 12.48 -13.60 6.46
CA ALA A 39 12.57 -13.09 5.08
C ALA A 39 11.59 -11.92 4.89
N ARG A 40 11.84 -10.79 5.56
CA ARG A 40 10.93 -9.64 5.55
C ARG A 40 11.15 -8.78 4.32
N ARG A 41 10.07 -8.56 3.58
CA ARG A 41 10.01 -7.57 2.52
C ARG A 41 9.56 -6.24 3.12
N PRO A 42 10.22 -5.12 2.80
CA PRO A 42 9.77 -3.82 3.27
C PRO A 42 8.35 -3.51 2.81
N LEU A 43 7.52 -2.95 3.70
CA LEU A 43 6.13 -2.60 3.39
C LEU A 43 6.08 -1.44 2.39
N ALA A 44 6.96 -0.44 2.57
CA ALA A 44 7.12 0.66 1.63
C ALA A 44 7.39 0.15 0.19
N ALA A 45 8.34 -0.78 0.04
CA ALA A 45 8.66 -1.38 -1.24
C ALA A 45 7.50 -2.23 -1.80
N ALA A 46 6.84 -3.04 -0.97
CA ALA A 46 5.70 -3.84 -1.39
C ALA A 46 4.55 -2.96 -1.92
N ARG A 47 4.22 -1.88 -1.21
CA ARG A 47 3.21 -0.89 -1.61
C ARG A 47 3.56 -0.22 -2.94
N ALA A 48 4.80 0.24 -3.09
CA ALA A 48 5.26 0.90 -4.31
C ALA A 48 5.18 -0.02 -5.52
N VAL A 49 5.65 -1.26 -5.39
CA VAL A 49 5.66 -2.25 -6.47
C VAL A 49 4.23 -2.65 -6.85
N LEU A 50 3.35 -2.88 -5.87
CA LEU A 50 1.94 -3.18 -6.14
C LEU A 50 1.26 -2.04 -6.89
N PHE A 51 1.39 -0.81 -6.37
CA PHE A 51 0.82 0.37 -7.00
C PHE A 51 1.32 0.55 -8.44
N ALA A 52 2.65 0.52 -8.64
CA ALA A 52 3.27 0.74 -9.95
C ALA A 52 3.04 -0.39 -10.96
N SER A 53 2.73 -1.61 -10.48
CA SER A 53 2.35 -2.73 -11.34
C SER A 53 0.92 -2.58 -11.89
N LEU A 54 0.09 -1.79 -11.21
CA LEU A 54 -1.31 -1.57 -11.58
C LEU A 54 -1.49 -0.30 -12.41
N VAL A 55 -0.82 0.78 -12.03
CA VAL A 55 -0.94 2.06 -12.74
C VAL A 55 -0.09 2.09 -14.01
N ASP A 56 -0.66 2.68 -15.07
CA ASP A 56 0.04 2.96 -16.31
C ASP A 56 1.05 4.10 -16.12
N ASP A 57 2.05 4.16 -16.99
CA ASP A 57 2.90 5.34 -17.12
C ASP A 57 2.06 6.49 -17.72
N PRO A 58 1.80 7.59 -16.99
CA PRO A 58 0.89 8.64 -17.45
C PRO A 58 1.47 9.49 -18.59
N ASP A 59 2.78 9.38 -18.87
CA ASP A 59 3.42 10.02 -20.02
C ASP A 59 3.33 9.13 -21.29
N ASN A 60 2.81 7.90 -21.18
CA ASN A 60 2.54 7.05 -22.33
C ASN A 60 1.30 7.58 -23.09
N PRO A 61 1.38 7.77 -24.43
CA PRO A 61 0.24 8.26 -25.22
C PRO A 61 -1.04 7.40 -25.13
N GLU A 62 -0.92 6.14 -24.74
CA GLU A 62 -2.02 5.16 -24.66
C GLU A 62 -2.60 5.04 -23.24
N ALA A 63 -2.08 5.81 -22.27
CA ALA A 63 -2.59 5.81 -20.90
C ALA A 63 -4.02 6.37 -20.84
N PRO A 64 -4.89 5.87 -19.94
CA PRO A 64 -6.26 6.34 -19.83
C PRO A 64 -6.33 7.86 -19.57
N PRO A 65 -7.09 8.65 -20.37
CA PRO A 65 -7.11 10.11 -20.25
C PRO A 65 -7.50 10.61 -18.86
N ASP A 66 -8.48 9.96 -18.22
CA ASP A 66 -8.95 10.34 -16.89
C ASP A 66 -7.87 10.08 -15.82
N PHE A 67 -7.10 9.00 -15.96
CA PHE A 67 -5.94 8.71 -15.09
C PHE A 67 -4.84 9.77 -15.26
N VAL A 68 -4.53 10.16 -16.50
CA VAL A 68 -3.52 11.20 -16.79
C VAL A 68 -3.96 12.54 -16.19
N GLU A 69 -5.23 12.89 -16.34
CA GLU A 69 -5.78 14.13 -15.77
C GLU A 69 -5.77 14.09 -14.23
N ALA A 70 -6.08 12.96 -13.61
CA ALA A 70 -5.92 12.78 -12.17
C ALA A 70 -4.46 12.96 -11.73
N CYS A 71 -3.49 12.41 -12.48
CA CYS A 71 -2.06 12.61 -12.21
C CYS A 71 -1.65 14.09 -12.29
N ARG A 72 -2.21 14.85 -13.25
CA ARG A 72 -1.96 16.30 -13.38
C ARG A 72 -2.45 17.12 -12.19
N ARG A 73 -3.49 16.64 -11.49
CA ARG A 73 -4.06 17.30 -10.32
C ARG A 73 -3.33 16.98 -9.02
N LEU A 74 -2.44 15.99 -9.02
CA LEU A 74 -1.63 15.67 -7.85
C LEU A 74 -0.78 16.88 -7.43
N PRO A 75 -0.59 17.13 -6.13
CA PRO A 75 0.28 18.18 -5.64
C PRO A 75 1.69 18.10 -6.22
N LEU A 76 2.30 19.25 -6.49
CA LEU A 76 3.71 19.31 -6.89
C LEU A 76 4.61 18.99 -5.69
N GLY A 77 5.60 18.14 -5.91
CA GLY A 77 6.71 17.91 -5.01
C GLY A 77 8.05 18.22 -5.69
N GLU A 78 9.11 17.56 -5.23
CA GLU A 78 10.48 17.81 -5.70
C GLU A 78 10.67 17.41 -7.17
N ASN A 79 10.07 16.31 -7.62
CA ASN A 79 10.23 15.82 -8.98
C ASN A 79 9.51 16.74 -9.98
N ALA A 80 8.24 17.07 -9.71
CA ALA A 80 7.44 17.94 -10.58
C ALA A 80 7.93 19.39 -10.58
N ALA A 81 8.69 19.82 -9.57
CA ALA A 81 9.33 21.14 -9.55
C ALA A 81 10.45 21.27 -10.59
N ARG A 82 11.11 20.17 -10.97
CA ARG A 82 12.14 20.16 -12.03
C ARG A 82 11.51 20.16 -13.41
N GLU A 83 10.52 19.29 -13.60
CA GLU A 83 9.76 19.16 -14.85
C GLU A 83 8.32 18.75 -14.52
N ASP A 84 7.36 19.62 -14.82
CA ASP A 84 5.96 19.40 -14.47
C ASP A 84 5.27 18.46 -15.48
N THR A 85 5.56 17.16 -15.37
CA THR A 85 4.87 16.10 -16.12
C THR A 85 3.93 15.29 -15.22
N PRO A 86 2.89 14.66 -15.78
CA PRO A 86 2.06 13.70 -15.05
C PRO A 86 2.88 12.62 -14.33
N ARG A 87 3.93 12.10 -14.96
CA ARG A 87 4.82 11.10 -14.33
C ARG A 87 5.56 11.67 -13.14
N MET A 88 6.11 12.89 -13.24
CA MET A 88 6.84 13.50 -12.14
C MET A 88 5.93 13.80 -10.94
N ARG A 89 4.70 14.25 -11.19
CA ARG A 89 3.69 14.40 -10.12
C ARG A 89 3.30 13.05 -9.50
N LEU A 90 3.22 12.00 -10.30
CA LEU A 90 2.98 10.65 -9.81
C LEU A 90 4.14 10.15 -8.94
N PHE A 91 5.39 10.50 -9.27
CA PHE A 91 6.55 10.20 -8.42
C PHE A 91 6.49 10.92 -7.08
N ASP A 92 6.10 12.19 -7.06
CA ASP A 92 5.89 12.94 -5.82
C ASP A 92 4.74 12.38 -4.97
N PHE A 93 3.72 11.81 -5.62
CA PHE A 93 2.68 11.07 -4.93
C PHE A 93 3.18 9.73 -4.38
N ILE A 94 3.94 8.95 -5.15
CA ILE A 94 4.51 7.68 -4.68
C ILE A 94 5.45 7.92 -3.50
N ALA A 95 6.27 8.98 -3.52
CA ALA A 95 7.14 9.33 -2.41
C ALA A 95 6.36 9.50 -1.09
N ARG A 96 5.20 10.17 -1.13
CA ARG A 96 4.30 10.29 0.03
C ARG A 96 3.59 8.97 0.34
N LEU A 97 3.13 8.25 -0.67
CA LEU A 97 2.39 6.99 -0.51
C LEU A 97 3.22 5.94 0.24
N VAL A 98 4.54 5.89 0.04
CA VAL A 98 5.42 4.87 0.63
C VAL A 98 5.83 5.15 2.06
N GLU A 99 5.60 6.36 2.58
CA GLU A 99 5.83 6.71 3.98
C GLU A 99 5.01 5.82 4.93
N TRP A 100 5.49 5.64 6.16
CA TRP A 100 4.79 4.82 7.15
C TRP A 100 3.48 5.48 7.58
N GLU A 101 3.52 6.80 7.77
CA GLU A 101 2.42 7.66 8.19
C GLU A 101 1.27 7.64 7.18
N ALA A 102 1.57 7.46 5.89
CA ALA A 102 0.57 7.33 4.85
C ALA A 102 -0.33 6.09 5.01
N THR A 103 0.08 5.09 5.79
CA THR A 103 -0.71 3.87 5.99
C THR A 103 -1.99 4.07 6.78
N THR A 104 -2.10 5.18 7.51
CA THR A 104 -3.28 5.58 8.28
C THR A 104 -3.90 6.88 7.78
N ASP A 105 -3.31 7.54 6.77
CA ASP A 105 -3.92 8.70 6.11
C ASP A 105 -4.89 8.25 5.01
N GLU A 106 -6.18 8.20 5.33
CA GLU A 106 -7.23 7.77 4.38
C GLU A 106 -7.25 8.65 3.12
N ARG A 107 -6.78 9.91 3.16
CA ARG A 107 -6.76 10.76 1.96
C ARG A 107 -5.74 10.25 0.95
N ILE A 108 -4.56 9.85 1.42
CA ILE A 108 -3.50 9.32 0.56
C ILE A 108 -3.89 7.94 0.04
N ILE A 109 -4.41 7.08 0.91
CA ILE A 109 -4.85 5.73 0.53
C ILE A 109 -6.04 5.76 -0.44
N ALA A 110 -7.04 6.63 -0.20
CA ALA A 110 -8.16 6.82 -1.12
C ALA A 110 -7.70 7.34 -2.48
N GLN A 111 -6.74 8.28 -2.50
CA GLN A 111 -6.17 8.77 -3.76
C GLN A 111 -5.40 7.67 -4.51
N ALA A 112 -4.67 6.79 -3.81
CA ALA A 112 -4.03 5.64 -4.45
C ALA A 112 -5.05 4.68 -5.06
N ARG A 113 -6.14 4.39 -4.33
CA ARG A 113 -7.27 3.56 -4.81
C ARG A 113 -7.91 4.18 -6.05
N GLU A 114 -8.18 5.49 -6.04
CA GLU A 114 -8.73 6.21 -7.19
C GLU A 114 -7.84 6.07 -8.43
N LEU A 115 -6.53 6.32 -8.29
CA LEU A 115 -5.58 6.19 -9.40
C LEU A 115 -5.51 4.76 -9.95
N ILE A 116 -5.56 3.75 -9.08
CA ILE A 116 -5.63 2.34 -9.50
C ILE A 116 -6.92 2.09 -10.30
N GLN A 117 -8.08 2.55 -9.80
CA GLN A 117 -9.37 2.37 -10.47
C GLN A 117 -9.37 3.01 -11.86
N LEU A 118 -8.88 4.25 -11.98
CA LEU A 118 -8.79 4.96 -13.25
C LEU A 118 -7.85 4.27 -14.25
N SER A 119 -6.73 3.73 -13.79
CA SER A 119 -5.77 3.04 -14.68
C SER A 119 -6.20 1.61 -15.06
N THR A 120 -7.09 0.99 -14.28
CA THR A 120 -7.57 -0.39 -14.49
C THR A 120 -8.98 -0.45 -15.04
N ASP A 121 -9.50 0.67 -15.56
CA ASP A 121 -10.85 0.77 -16.14
C ASP A 121 -11.95 0.29 -15.15
N GLY A 122 -11.74 0.54 -13.84
CA GLY A 122 -12.64 0.15 -12.76
C GLY A 122 -12.55 -1.32 -12.32
N ALA A 123 -11.61 -2.09 -12.88
CA ALA A 123 -11.50 -3.53 -12.67
C ALA A 123 -10.06 -3.95 -12.33
N PRO A 124 -9.52 -3.56 -11.15
CA PRO A 124 -8.19 -3.97 -10.74
C PRO A 124 -8.13 -5.50 -10.60
N PRO A 125 -7.10 -6.17 -11.15
CA PRO A 125 -6.97 -7.62 -11.02
C PRO A 125 -6.67 -8.01 -9.56
N PRO A 126 -7.06 -9.23 -9.14
CA PRO A 126 -6.70 -9.75 -7.83
C PRO A 126 -5.17 -9.97 -7.75
N VAL A 127 -4.61 -9.74 -6.56
CA VAL A 127 -3.20 -9.99 -6.25
C VAL A 127 -3.07 -11.41 -5.69
N LEU A 128 -2.18 -12.20 -6.27
CA LEU A 128 -1.80 -13.51 -5.73
C LEU A 128 -0.36 -13.46 -5.23
N ASP A 129 -0.17 -13.73 -3.94
CA ASP A 129 1.14 -14.00 -3.35
C ASP A 129 1.25 -15.48 -2.97
N PRO A 130 1.90 -16.31 -3.80
CA PRO A 130 2.02 -17.74 -3.55
C PRO A 130 3.06 -18.09 -2.47
N PHE A 131 3.84 -17.11 -2.00
CA PHE A 131 4.90 -17.27 -1.01
C PHE A 131 4.85 -16.16 0.05
N ALA A 132 3.67 -16.02 0.66
CA ALA A 132 3.32 -14.85 1.45
C ALA A 132 4.23 -14.61 2.67
N GLY A 133 4.81 -15.67 3.25
CA GLY A 133 5.72 -15.57 4.38
C GLY A 133 5.12 -14.73 5.51
N GLY A 134 5.75 -13.57 5.78
CA GLY A 134 5.31 -12.63 6.83
C GLY A 134 4.12 -11.73 6.47
N GLY A 135 3.52 -11.85 5.28
CA GLY A 135 2.26 -11.19 4.91
C GLY A 135 2.36 -9.76 4.38
N ALA A 136 3.55 -9.30 3.98
CA ALA A 136 3.77 -7.92 3.53
C ALA A 136 2.95 -7.55 2.28
N ILE A 137 3.00 -8.36 1.22
CA ILE A 137 2.28 -8.10 -0.04
C ILE A 137 0.76 -8.14 0.16
N PRO A 138 0.16 -9.20 0.75
CA PRO A 138 -1.29 -9.21 0.93
C PRO A 138 -1.80 -8.12 1.88
N LEU A 139 -1.00 -7.68 2.86
CA LEU A 139 -1.33 -6.52 3.69
C LEU A 139 -1.41 -5.22 2.87
N GLU A 140 -0.36 -4.90 2.11
CA GLU A 140 -0.33 -3.68 1.31
C GLU A 140 -1.36 -3.72 0.19
N ALA A 141 -1.63 -4.89 -0.39
CA ALA A 141 -2.70 -5.07 -1.36
C ALA A 141 -4.07 -4.71 -0.77
N ARG A 142 -4.36 -5.20 0.45
CA ARG A 142 -5.59 -4.84 1.16
C ARG A 142 -5.68 -3.35 1.50
N ARG A 143 -4.57 -2.72 1.91
CA ARG A 143 -4.51 -1.25 2.12
C ARG A 143 -4.87 -0.50 0.84
N LEU A 144 -4.31 -0.93 -0.30
CA LEU A 144 -4.62 -0.39 -1.63
C LEU A 144 -6.02 -0.78 -2.17
N GLY A 145 -6.87 -1.43 -1.37
CA GLY A 145 -8.24 -1.77 -1.75
C GLY A 145 -8.35 -2.94 -2.74
N LEU A 146 -7.31 -3.76 -2.85
CA LEU A 146 -7.24 -4.87 -3.79
C LEU A 146 -7.77 -6.17 -3.15
N GLU A 147 -8.37 -7.01 -3.98
CA GLU A 147 -8.55 -8.41 -3.64
C GLU A 147 -7.17 -9.09 -3.58
N ALA A 148 -6.88 -9.78 -2.48
CA ALA A 148 -5.59 -10.39 -2.24
C ALA A 148 -5.75 -11.84 -1.78
N HIS A 149 -5.07 -12.75 -2.48
CA HIS A 149 -4.95 -14.16 -2.16
C HIS A 149 -3.52 -14.46 -1.75
N ALA A 150 -3.35 -15.04 -0.57
CA ALA A 150 -2.05 -15.37 -0.02
C ALA A 150 -1.98 -16.85 0.30
N THR A 151 -0.90 -17.51 -0.12
CA THR A 151 -0.63 -18.91 0.25
C THR A 151 0.80 -19.05 0.75
N ASP A 152 1.02 -20.04 1.60
CA ASP A 152 2.36 -20.46 1.99
C ASP A 152 2.31 -21.95 2.38
N LEU A 153 3.41 -22.66 2.12
CA LEU A 153 3.55 -24.05 2.56
C LEU A 153 3.78 -24.13 4.07
N ASN A 154 4.39 -23.10 4.66
CA ASN A 154 4.68 -23.05 6.07
C ASN A 154 3.41 -22.69 6.87
N PRO A 155 2.91 -23.56 7.75
CA PRO A 155 1.70 -23.28 8.52
C PRO A 155 1.86 -22.08 9.46
N VAL A 156 3.09 -21.74 9.88
CA VAL A 156 3.37 -20.55 10.69
C VAL A 156 3.16 -19.28 9.87
N ALA A 157 3.59 -19.26 8.60
CA ALA A 157 3.31 -18.13 7.70
C ALA A 157 1.80 -17.95 7.51
N VAL A 158 1.07 -19.03 7.26
CA VAL A 158 -0.39 -19.00 7.12
C VAL A 158 -1.05 -18.42 8.37
N LEU A 159 -0.64 -18.87 9.57
CA LEU A 159 -1.18 -18.35 10.83
C LEU A 159 -0.90 -16.85 11.02
N ILE A 160 0.33 -16.40 10.70
CA ILE A 160 0.72 -14.98 10.77
C ILE A 160 -0.17 -14.14 9.84
N ASN A 161 -0.35 -14.57 8.59
CA ASN A 161 -1.19 -13.87 7.61
C ASN A 161 -2.64 -13.77 8.11
N LYS A 162 -3.20 -14.86 8.66
CA LYS A 162 -4.55 -14.85 9.25
C LYS A 162 -4.65 -13.88 10.42
N ALA A 163 -3.68 -13.90 11.33
CA ALA A 163 -3.64 -13.02 12.49
C ALA A 163 -3.49 -11.54 12.13
N GLN A 164 -2.89 -11.22 10.98
CA GLN A 164 -2.70 -9.86 10.50
C GLN A 164 -3.88 -9.35 9.66
N LEU A 165 -4.44 -10.19 8.80
CA LEU A 165 -5.35 -9.76 7.72
C LEU A 165 -6.81 -10.11 7.97
N GLU A 166 -7.07 -11.27 8.59
CA GLU A 166 -8.42 -11.78 8.77
C GLU A 166 -8.94 -11.44 10.17
N ILE A 167 -8.18 -11.79 11.20
CA ILE A 167 -8.64 -11.71 12.60
C ILE A 167 -8.95 -10.26 13.01
N PRO A 168 -8.07 -9.25 12.85
CA PRO A 168 -8.34 -7.89 13.33
C PRO A 168 -9.59 -7.28 12.69
N ALA A 169 -9.81 -7.53 11.39
CA ALA A 169 -10.96 -7.03 10.65
C ALA A 169 -12.30 -7.55 11.20
N LEU A 170 -12.33 -8.77 11.76
CA LEU A 170 -13.53 -9.33 12.38
C LEU A 170 -13.93 -8.61 13.68
N PHE A 171 -12.97 -7.96 14.35
CA PHE A 171 -13.15 -7.38 15.69
C PHE A 171 -12.96 -5.86 15.77
N ALA A 172 -12.66 -5.16 14.67
CA ALA A 172 -12.31 -3.73 14.64
C ALA A 172 -13.31 -2.80 15.35
N ASN A 173 -14.59 -3.18 15.46
CA ASN A 173 -15.61 -2.37 16.15
C ASN A 173 -16.28 -3.13 17.30
N MET A 174 -15.61 -4.15 17.83
CA MET A 174 -16.14 -4.95 18.92
C MET A 174 -15.49 -4.54 20.25
N PRO A 175 -16.27 -4.50 21.36
CA PRO A 175 -15.70 -4.22 22.66
C PRO A 175 -14.70 -5.33 23.06
N PRO A 176 -13.64 -5.01 23.82
CA PRO A 176 -12.73 -6.01 24.34
C PRO A 176 -13.46 -7.16 25.05
N VAL A 177 -12.97 -8.38 24.91
CA VAL A 177 -13.59 -9.55 25.57
C VAL A 177 -13.42 -9.47 27.10
N ASN A 178 -12.26 -9.00 27.56
CA ASN A 178 -11.96 -8.80 28.97
C ASN A 178 -12.81 -7.64 29.55
N PRO A 179 -13.66 -7.89 30.56
CA PRO A 179 -14.49 -6.84 31.16
C PRO A 179 -13.70 -5.66 31.74
N VAL A 180 -12.49 -5.89 32.26
CA VAL A 180 -11.64 -4.82 32.82
C VAL A 180 -11.20 -3.85 31.73
N ASP A 181 -10.88 -4.36 30.55
CA ASP A 181 -10.42 -3.54 29.42
C ASP A 181 -11.58 -2.76 28.78
N ARG A 182 -12.83 -3.23 28.92
CA ARG A 182 -14.02 -2.49 28.46
C ARG A 182 -14.18 -1.15 29.18
N GLU A 183 -13.82 -1.10 30.46
CA GLU A 183 -13.91 0.12 31.28
C GLU A 183 -12.83 1.15 30.87
N GLN A 184 -11.71 0.69 30.31
CA GLN A 184 -10.56 1.54 29.94
C GLN A 184 -10.62 2.01 28.48
N VAL A 185 -11.11 1.17 27.56
CA VAL A 185 -11.14 1.45 26.11
C VAL A 185 -12.44 2.17 25.69
N GLY A 186 -13.45 2.24 26.57
CA GLY A 186 -14.77 2.79 26.28
C GLY A 186 -14.92 4.32 26.24
N ALA A 187 -13.85 5.10 26.08
CA ALA A 187 -13.95 6.56 26.23
C ALA A 187 -14.04 7.39 24.94
N GLN A 188 -13.49 6.98 23.77
CA GLN A 188 -13.72 7.83 22.59
C GLN A 188 -13.47 7.31 21.18
N ASP A 189 -12.69 6.26 20.92
CA ASP A 189 -12.46 5.80 19.55
C ASP A 189 -12.35 4.27 19.50
N GLY A 190 -13.04 3.64 18.54
CA GLY A 190 -12.96 2.21 18.25
C GLY A 190 -11.56 1.81 17.74
N TRP A 191 -11.34 0.49 17.58
CA TRP A 191 -10.08 -0.03 17.02
C TRP A 191 -9.90 0.32 15.55
#